data_AF-A0A948CS87-F1
#
_entry.id   AF-A0A948CS87-F1
#
_cell.length_a   1.000
_cell.length_b   1.000
_cell.length_c   1.000
_cell.angle_alpha   90.00
_cell.angle_beta   90.00
_cell.angle_gamma   90.00
#
_symmetry.space_group_name_H-M   'P 1'
#
loop_
_entity.id
_entity.type
_entity.pdbx_description
1 polymer ?
#
loop_
_entity_poly.entity_id
_entity_poly.type
_entity_poly.pdbx_seq_one_letter_code
_entity_poly.pdbx_strand_id
1 'polypeptide(L)'
;LFQHSLKANEYGHVYTLHAEMEGMKLLPAMDQLIQNLIAGEQQFQTLADRHAYLSGRGIPRLPMKWAEIEGRSGELAMGSV
;
A
#
# COMPACT_ATOMS: atom_id res chain seq x y z
N LEU A 1 -0.36 4.44 -12.81
CA LEU A 1 -0.18 3.88 -11.46
C LEU A 1 -0.43 4.93 -10.37
N PHE A 2 0.33 6.04 -10.35
CA PHE A 2 0.18 7.10 -9.35
C PHE A 2 -1.24 7.71 -9.24
N GLN A 3 -1.89 8.01 -10.37
CA GLN A 3 -3.26 8.55 -10.37
C GLN A 3 -4.30 7.59 -9.78
N HIS A 4 -4.06 6.26 -9.87
CA HIS A 4 -4.94 5.27 -9.25
C HIS A 4 -4.71 5.16 -7.74
N SER A 5 -3.48 5.37 -7.26
CA SER A 5 -3.17 5.36 -5.83
C SER A 5 -3.65 6.61 -5.07
N LEU A 6 -4.17 7.62 -5.77
CA LEU A 6 -4.78 8.81 -5.16
C LEU A 6 -6.30 8.69 -5.00
N LYS A 7 -6.95 7.78 -5.72
CA LYS A 7 -8.41 7.58 -5.60
C LYS A 7 -8.73 6.93 -4.26
N ALA A 8 -9.79 7.36 -3.60
CA ALA A 8 -10.27 6.72 -2.38
C ALA A 8 -10.58 5.24 -2.65
N ASN A 9 -10.14 4.39 -1.72
CA ASN A 9 -10.46 2.96 -1.67
C ASN A 9 -11.21 2.71 -0.37
N GLU A 10 -12.26 1.88 -0.40
CA GLU A 10 -13.03 1.48 0.78
C GLU A 10 -12.14 0.91 1.89
N TYR A 11 -11.05 0.25 1.53
CA TYR A 11 -10.11 -0.38 2.47
C TYR A 11 -8.87 0.49 2.78
N GLY A 12 -8.80 1.69 2.18
CA GLY A 12 -7.64 2.57 2.18
C GLY A 12 -6.48 2.03 1.33
N HIS A 13 -5.31 2.67 1.47
CA HIS A 13 -4.07 2.27 0.79
C HIS A 13 -2.99 1.92 1.82
N VAL A 14 -2.15 0.94 1.47
CA VAL A 14 -0.93 0.62 2.21
C VAL A 14 0.24 0.88 1.28
N TYR A 15 1.13 1.79 1.70
CA TYR A 15 2.33 2.14 0.94
C TYR A 15 3.54 1.45 1.55
N THR A 16 4.23 0.64 0.76
CA THR A 16 5.54 0.09 1.12
C THR A 16 6.60 0.94 0.45
N LEU A 17 7.17 1.87 1.21
CA LEU A 17 8.24 2.75 0.74
C LEU A 17 9.56 2.23 1.28
N HIS A 18 10.53 2.00 0.40
CA HIS A 18 11.89 1.71 0.80
C HIS A 18 12.63 3.04 0.89
N ALA A 19 13.16 3.38 2.07
CA ALA A 19 14.11 4.47 2.17
C ALA A 19 15.29 4.15 1.24
N GLU A 20 15.68 5.14 0.45
CA GLU A 20 16.66 4.97 -0.61
C GLU A 20 18.04 4.55 -0.07
N MET A 21 18.82 3.84 -0.90
CA MET A 21 20.18 3.36 -0.59
C MET A 21 21.28 3.99 -1.47
N GLU A 22 20.93 4.86 -2.43
CA GLU A 22 21.85 5.57 -3.36
C GLU A 22 22.31 6.96 -2.84
N GLY A 23 22.31 7.19 -1.53
CA GLY A 23 22.86 8.43 -0.96
C GLY A 23 21.92 9.63 -1.04
N MET A 24 20.63 9.42 -0.77
CA MET A 24 19.58 10.44 -0.69
C MET A 24 19.16 11.06 -2.03
N LYS A 25 19.54 10.46 -3.16
CA LYS A 25 19.19 10.94 -4.52
C LYS A 25 17.69 11.06 -4.73
N LEU A 26 16.91 10.18 -4.09
CA LEU A 26 15.45 10.17 -4.18
C LEU A 26 14.76 11.01 -3.10
N LEU A 27 15.50 11.70 -2.23
CA LEU A 27 14.90 12.55 -1.19
C LEU A 27 13.93 13.60 -1.77
N PRO A 28 14.25 14.34 -2.85
CA PRO A 28 13.32 15.31 -3.42
C PRO A 28 12.05 14.66 -3.99
N ALA A 29 12.18 13.45 -4.56
CA ALA A 29 11.04 12.69 -5.06
C ALA A 29 10.15 12.17 -3.92
N MET A 30 10.76 11.76 -2.80
CA MET A 30 10.05 11.37 -1.59
C MET A 30 9.28 12.55 -1.00
N ASP A 31 9.91 13.73 -0.91
CA ASP A 31 9.26 14.94 -0.40
C ASP A 31 8.05 15.30 -1.26
N GLN A 32 8.21 15.31 -2.59
CA GLN A 32 7.11 15.60 -3.51
C GLN A 32 5.97 14.56 -3.38
N LEU A 33 6.30 13.29 -3.21
CA LEU A 33 5.33 12.22 -2.99
C LEU A 33 4.52 12.48 -1.71
N ILE A 34 5.20 12.77 -0.60
CA ILE A 34 4.57 13.03 0.70
C ILE A 34 3.68 14.28 0.62
N GLN A 35 4.16 15.37 0.02
CA GLN A 35 3.36 16.60 -0.15
C GLN A 35 2.09 16.35 -0.97
N ASN A 36 2.19 15.57 -2.06
CA ASN A 36 1.03 15.22 -2.87
C ASN A 36 0.01 14.35 -2.11
N LEU A 37 0.48 13.46 -1.24
CA LEU A 37 -0.39 12.62 -0.41
C LEU A 37 -1.07 13.45 0.70
N ILE A 38 -0.36 14.41 1.31
CA ILE A 38 -0.91 15.36 2.31
C ILE A 38 -1.94 16.31 1.68
N ALA A 39 -1.71 16.78 0.46
CA ALA A 39 -2.63 17.67 -0.24
C ALA A 39 -3.94 16.99 -0.67
N GLY A 40 -3.97 15.65 -0.68
CA GLY A 40 -5.17 14.88 -0.97
C GLY A 40 -6.15 14.80 0.21
N GLU A 41 -7.29 14.15 -0.02
CA GLU A 41 -8.32 13.91 1.02
C GLU A 41 -8.01 12.68 1.90
N GLN A 42 -6.85 12.04 1.69
CA GLN A 42 -6.43 10.83 2.39
C GLN A 42 -5.93 11.18 3.80
N GLN A 43 -6.30 10.38 4.80
CA GLN A 43 -5.72 10.51 6.14
C GLN A 43 -4.57 9.54 6.34
N PHE A 44 -3.46 10.04 6.89
CA PHE A 44 -2.35 9.21 7.33
C PHE A 44 -2.70 8.53 8.66
N GLN A 45 -2.44 7.23 8.72
CA GLN A 45 -2.60 6.43 9.93
C GLN A 45 -1.37 5.54 10.11
N THR A 46 -1.07 5.19 11.36
CA THR A 46 -0.04 4.20 11.62
C THR A 46 -0.59 2.78 11.45
N LEU A 47 0.30 1.82 11.24
CA LEU A 47 -0.10 0.40 11.27
C LEU A 47 -0.63 -0.02 12.65
N ALA A 48 -0.19 0.64 13.73
CA ALA A 48 -0.69 0.39 15.07
C ALA A 48 -2.16 0.83 15.21
N ASP A 49 -2.51 2.01 14.71
CA ASP A 49 -3.91 2.50 14.71
C ASP A 49 -4.80 1.58 13.87
N ARG A 50 -4.31 1.16 12.70
CA ARG A 50 -5.02 0.21 11.84
C ARG A 50 -5.22 -1.14 12.53
N HIS A 51 -4.19 -1.65 13.20
CA HIS A 51 -4.28 -2.90 13.95
C HIS A 51 -5.29 -2.80 15.09
N ALA A 52 -5.25 -1.70 15.87
CA ALA A 52 -6.21 -1.46 16.94
C ALA A 52 -7.66 -1.38 16.42
N TYR A 53 -7.87 -0.70 15.29
CA TYR A 53 -9.17 -0.65 14.60
C TYR A 53 -9.68 -2.04 14.20
N LEU A 54 -8.79 -2.94 13.76
CA LEU A 54 -9.13 -4.30 13.34
C LEU A 54 -9.27 -5.28 14.51
N SER A 55 -8.69 -4.97 15.67
CA SER A 55 -8.74 -5.83 16.86
C SER A 55 -10.19 -6.09 17.29
N GLY A 56 -10.52 -7.35 17.53
CA GLY A 56 -11.88 -7.78 17.89
C GLY A 56 -12.88 -7.78 16.73
N ARG A 57 -12.50 -7.33 15.52
CA ARG A 57 -13.31 -7.53 14.32
C ARG A 57 -13.08 -8.95 13.78
N GLY A 58 -14.15 -9.58 13.29
CA GLY A 58 -14.05 -10.86 12.59
C GLY A 58 -13.35 -10.67 11.24
N ILE A 59 -12.04 -10.89 11.20
CA ILE A 59 -11.26 -10.83 9.96
C ILE A 59 -11.47 -12.15 9.20
N PRO A 60 -11.97 -12.12 7.95
CA PRO A 60 -12.18 -13.34 7.19
C PRO A 60 -10.85 -14.02 6.88
N ARG A 61 -10.81 -15.35 7.05
CA ARG A 61 -9.68 -16.17 6.60
C ARG A 61 -9.96 -16.56 5.15
N LEU A 62 -9.30 -15.88 4.22
CA LEU A 62 -9.42 -16.17 2.80
C LEU A 62 -8.28 -17.10 2.36
N PRO A 63 -8.58 -18.16 1.57
CA PRO A 63 -7.53 -19.04 1.05
C PRO A 63 -6.66 -18.27 0.04
N MET A 64 -5.35 -18.42 0.21
CA MET A 64 -4.34 -17.88 -0.68
C MET A 64 -3.88 -18.98 -1.65
N LYS A 65 -3.70 -18.63 -2.91
CA LYS A 65 -3.15 -19.52 -3.94
C LYS A 65 -1.95 -18.87 -4.63
N TRP A 66 -1.03 -19.69 -5.11
CA TRP A 66 0.03 -19.24 -6.01
C TRP A 66 -0.52 -19.16 -7.44
N ALA A 67 -0.21 -18.08 -8.14
CA ALA A 67 -0.62 -17.87 -9.52
C ALA A 67 0.32 -16.90 -10.26
N GLU A 68 0.33 -16.99 -11.59
CA GLU A 68 1.08 -16.10 -12.46
C GLU A 68 0.21 -14.93 -12.94
N ILE A 69 0.86 -13.81 -13.26
CA ILE A 69 0.22 -12.66 -13.92
C ILE A 69 0.97 -12.41 -15.23
N GLU A 70 0.21 -12.24 -16.32
CA GLU A 70 0.77 -11.95 -17.63
C GLU A 70 1.73 -10.74 -17.58
N GLY A 71 2.92 -10.90 -18.16
CA GLY A 71 3.94 -9.85 -18.17
C GLY A 71 4.79 -9.74 -16.89
N ARG A 72 4.60 -10.63 -15.91
CA ARG A 72 5.46 -10.74 -14.71
C ARG A 72 6.09 -12.13 -14.63
N SER A 73 7.39 -12.18 -14.32
CA SER A 73 8.06 -13.45 -14.00
C SER A 73 7.70 -13.95 -12.60
N GLY A 74 7.49 -15.26 -12.49
CA GLY A 74 7.27 -15.98 -11.23
C GLY A 74 5.87 -15.84 -10.65
N GLU A 75 5.62 -16.61 -9.59
CA GLU A 75 4.31 -16.69 -8.94
C GLU A 75 4.06 -15.54 -7.95
N LEU A 76 2.79 -15.27 -7.69
CA LEU A 76 2.27 -14.34 -6.69
C LEU A 76 1.30 -15.07 -5.77
N ALA A 77 1.31 -14.69 -4.50
CA ALA A 77 0.26 -15.07 -3.57
C ALA A 77 -0.99 -14.24 -3.87
N MET A 78 -2.02 -14.88 -4.41
CA MET A 78 -3.30 -14.26 -4.77
C MET A 78 -4.40 -14.72 -3.81
N GLY A 79 -5.22 -13.77 -3.36
CA GLY A 79 -6.46 -14.07 -2.65
C GLY A 79 -7.48 -14.72 -3.57
N SER A 80 -8.25 -15.68 -3.05
CA SER A 80 -9.41 -16.21 -3.77
C SER A 80 -10.51 -15.14 -3.77
N VAL A 81 -10.92 -14.70 -4.97
CA VAL A 81 -12.03 -13.76 -5.18
C VAL A 81 -13.35 -14.44 -4.86
#